data_AF-A0A8J1KXT3-F1
#
_entry.id   AF-A0A8J1KXT3-F1
#
_cell.length_a   1.000
_cell.length_b   1.000
_cell.length_c   1.000
_cell.angle_alpha   90.00
_cell.angle_beta   90.00
_cell.angle_gamma   90.00
#
_symmetry.space_group_name_H-M   'P 1'
#
loop_
_entity.id
_entity.type
_entity.pdbx_description
1 polymer ?
#
loop_
_entity_poly.entity_id
_entity_poly.type
_entity_poly.pdbx_seq_one_letter_code
_entity_poly.pdbx_strand_id
1 'polypeptide(L)'
;MMKNIELLVMSFECTGEMTLNHTKMMYTSMMEPVKRIFGQLTKRSSNLTKDTKEITDDFREVEEEVESTEGYDNVREKELIMEEIERNKTLLMNTQKKFSMKTFLRCEYLFEMGIGKCHEWFDQKYDECMETIWLPLLNHALCWPMKLKFVCGALNWFLPLCKKHIRIDPLFGELYDNISGAIDTFKQNVTIDVQITVRNKTIFDTTLKKVKQNVSETVEESESVSQKAMKAIKIVLSLLFLQYISSAFGYVKNYNSNLRHDNVYITTYFKQIDARRRKQGKRHLLPLKKGERADLIYPINFALHGPEVKALTSAMIKCIPLIVICLLLLGLDLGVQNIMDITIKHSNISYNFG
;
A
#
# COMPACT_ATOMS: atom_id res chain seq x y z
N MET A 1 -8.89 -15.55 -11.23
CA MET A 1 -9.30 -14.21 -11.70
C MET A 1 -10.80 -14.01 -11.56
N MET A 2 -11.69 -14.82 -12.17
CA MET A 2 -13.16 -14.72 -11.97
C MET A 2 -13.57 -14.68 -10.49
N LYS A 3 -13.06 -15.63 -9.68
CA LYS A 3 -13.33 -15.66 -8.23
C LYS A 3 -12.90 -14.37 -7.50
N ASN A 4 -11.83 -13.72 -7.96
CA ASN A 4 -11.33 -12.48 -7.36
C ASN A 4 -12.17 -11.27 -7.77
N ILE A 5 -12.72 -11.27 -8.99
CA ILE A 5 -13.59 -10.20 -9.48
C ILE A 5 -14.98 -10.33 -8.83
N GLU A 6 -15.50 -11.55 -8.72
CA GLU A 6 -16.74 -11.84 -7.99
C GLU A 6 -16.60 -11.49 -6.50
N LEU A 7 -15.45 -11.83 -5.88
CA LEU A 7 -15.09 -11.35 -4.54
C LEU A 7 -15.00 -9.83 -4.47
N LEU A 8 -14.50 -9.16 -5.50
CA LEU A 8 -14.38 -7.70 -5.54
C LEU A 8 -15.76 -7.04 -5.64
N VAL A 9 -16.65 -7.53 -6.50
CA VAL A 9 -18.04 -7.06 -6.62
C VAL A 9 -18.80 -7.32 -5.31
N MET A 10 -18.72 -8.54 -4.76
CA MET A 10 -19.33 -8.83 -3.46
C MET A 10 -18.75 -7.97 -2.34
N SER A 11 -17.44 -7.74 -2.31
CA SER A 11 -16.82 -6.87 -1.33
C SER A 11 -17.28 -5.43 -1.48
N PHE A 12 -17.52 -4.97 -2.71
CA PHE A 12 -18.03 -3.63 -3.00
C PHE A 12 -19.50 -3.49 -2.59
N GLU A 13 -20.32 -4.51 -2.86
CA GLU A 13 -21.72 -4.57 -2.40
C GLU A 13 -21.79 -4.59 -0.87
N CYS A 14 -21.02 -5.46 -0.22
CA CYS A 14 -20.96 -5.55 1.24
C CYS A 14 -20.41 -4.26 1.85
N THR A 15 -19.37 -3.66 1.25
CA THR A 15 -18.82 -2.39 1.74
C THR A 15 -19.86 -1.30 1.59
N GLY A 16 -20.47 -1.13 0.40
CA GLY A 16 -21.49 -0.10 0.17
C GLY A 16 -22.72 -0.26 1.08
N GLU A 17 -23.18 -1.50 1.30
CA GLU A 17 -24.26 -1.79 2.25
C GLU A 17 -23.83 -1.51 3.70
N MET A 18 -22.60 -1.85 4.08
CA MET A 18 -22.04 -1.54 5.38
C MET A 18 -21.89 -0.03 5.58
N THR A 19 -21.36 0.73 4.62
CA THR A 19 -21.25 2.19 4.70
C THR A 19 -22.63 2.82 4.78
N LEU A 20 -23.63 2.31 4.07
CA LEU A 20 -25.01 2.79 4.18
C LEU A 20 -25.63 2.49 5.54
N ASN A 21 -25.45 1.27 6.04
CA ASN A 21 -25.95 0.89 7.36
C ASN A 21 -25.24 1.66 8.47
N HIS A 22 -23.94 1.91 8.34
CA HIS A 22 -23.16 2.74 9.25
C HIS A 22 -23.57 4.20 9.16
N THR A 23 -23.77 4.75 7.95
CA THR A 23 -24.27 6.12 7.76
C THR A 23 -25.66 6.26 8.34
N LYS A 24 -26.52 5.26 8.15
CA LYS A 24 -27.88 5.23 8.73
C LYS A 24 -27.80 5.12 10.24
N MET A 25 -26.97 4.24 10.81
CA MET A 25 -26.79 4.14 12.26
C MET A 25 -26.19 5.41 12.84
N MET A 26 -25.17 5.98 12.21
CA MET A 26 -24.52 7.23 12.61
C MET A 26 -25.50 8.40 12.53
N TYR A 27 -26.23 8.56 11.42
CA TYR A 27 -27.29 9.55 11.30
C TYR A 27 -28.38 9.35 12.34
N THR A 28 -28.83 8.11 12.54
CA THR A 28 -29.87 7.82 13.54
C THR A 28 -29.35 8.13 14.94
N SER A 29 -28.12 7.73 15.29
CA SER A 29 -27.51 7.94 16.61
C SER A 29 -27.15 9.41 16.86
N MET A 30 -26.72 10.15 15.83
CA MET A 30 -26.47 11.60 15.92
C MET A 30 -27.77 12.41 16.00
N MET A 31 -28.81 11.96 15.28
CA MET A 31 -30.11 12.63 15.28
C MET A 31 -31.02 12.14 16.42
N GLU A 32 -30.66 11.07 17.12
CA GLU A 32 -31.39 10.55 18.27
C GLU A 32 -31.39 11.50 19.48
N PRO A 33 -30.26 12.09 19.92
CA PRO A 33 -30.28 13.11 20.96
C PRO A 33 -31.09 14.33 20.53
N VAL A 34 -30.99 14.76 19.26
CA VAL A 34 -31.83 15.84 18.71
C VAL A 34 -33.31 15.45 18.80
N LYS A 35 -33.71 14.27 18.32
CA LYS A 35 -35.09 13.79 18.38
C LYS A 35 -35.59 13.62 19.82
N ARG A 36 -34.70 13.27 20.76
CA ARG A 36 -35.00 13.12 22.19
C ARG A 36 -35.18 14.49 22.85
N ILE A 37 -34.27 15.44 22.62
CA ILE A 37 -34.34 16.83 23.06
C ILE A 37 -35.61 17.48 22.53
N PHE A 38 -35.87 17.42 21.22
CA PHE A 38 -37.08 17.98 20.63
C PHE A 38 -38.36 17.25 21.06
N GLY A 39 -38.30 15.92 21.23
CA GLY A 39 -39.40 15.11 21.76
C GLY A 39 -39.67 15.33 23.25
N GLN A 40 -38.70 15.80 24.03
CA GLN A 40 -38.82 16.18 25.44
C GLN A 40 -39.30 17.62 25.58
N LEU A 41 -38.75 18.55 24.77
CA LEU A 41 -39.17 19.96 24.70
C LEU A 41 -40.64 20.10 24.28
N THR A 42 -41.09 19.33 23.28
CA THR A 42 -42.50 19.33 22.85
C THR A 42 -43.44 18.63 23.82
N LYS A 43 -42.93 17.74 24.69
CA LYS A 43 -43.75 16.89 25.56
C LYS A 43 -43.75 17.32 27.03
N ARG A 44 -42.83 18.18 27.46
CA ARG A 44 -42.68 18.66 28.85
C ARG A 44 -42.09 20.07 28.89
N SER A 45 -42.94 21.08 28.80
CA SER A 45 -42.56 22.48 29.06
C SER A 45 -42.27 22.81 30.54
N SER A 46 -42.19 21.82 31.44
CA SER A 46 -42.19 22.05 32.89
C SER A 46 -40.98 21.53 33.68
N ASN A 47 -40.00 20.83 33.09
CA ASN A 47 -38.85 20.26 33.84
C ASN A 47 -37.49 20.47 33.14
N LEU A 48 -37.26 21.70 32.72
CA LEU A 48 -36.07 22.15 31.97
C LEU A 48 -34.74 21.96 32.75
N THR A 49 -34.79 22.00 34.08
CA THR A 49 -33.62 21.89 34.97
C THR A 49 -32.97 20.49 34.98
N LYS A 50 -33.72 19.43 34.66
CA LYS A 50 -33.15 18.08 34.57
C LYS A 50 -32.39 17.89 33.25
N ASP A 51 -32.95 18.40 32.16
CA ASP A 51 -32.37 18.27 30.82
C ASP A 51 -31.08 19.11 30.70
N THR A 52 -31.00 20.28 31.36
CA THR A 52 -29.76 21.08 31.46
C THR A 52 -28.62 20.31 32.13
N LYS A 53 -28.93 19.48 33.13
CA LYS A 53 -27.92 18.72 33.86
C LYS A 53 -27.37 17.57 33.00
N GLU A 54 -28.24 16.83 32.31
CA GLU A 54 -27.82 15.75 31.39
C GLU A 54 -26.94 16.29 30.24
N ILE A 55 -27.30 17.45 29.66
CA ILE A 55 -26.50 18.10 28.60
C ILE A 55 -25.13 18.57 29.12
N THR A 56 -25.07 19.08 30.35
CA THR A 56 -23.79 19.51 30.97
C THR A 56 -22.89 18.31 31.23
N ASP A 57 -23.46 17.19 31.68
CA ASP A 57 -22.73 15.96 31.96
C ASP A 57 -22.16 15.32 30.68
N ASP A 58 -22.89 15.38 29.55
CA ASP A 58 -22.43 14.89 28.23
C ASP A 58 -21.30 15.76 27.65
N PHE A 59 -21.35 17.10 27.82
CA PHE A 59 -20.30 17.98 27.32
C PHE A 59 -19.01 17.91 28.15
N ARG A 60 -19.11 17.52 29.42
CA ARG A 60 -17.95 17.36 30.32
C ARG A 60 -16.91 16.37 29.75
N GLU A 61 -17.35 15.30 29.09
CA GLU A 61 -16.42 14.34 28.46
C GLU A 61 -15.59 14.99 27.35
N VAL A 62 -16.19 15.89 26.58
CA VAL A 62 -15.50 16.64 25.51
C VAL A 62 -14.56 17.68 26.11
N GLU A 63 -14.98 18.36 27.17
CA GLU A 63 -14.14 19.32 27.91
C GLU A 63 -12.91 18.64 28.51
N GLU A 64 -13.10 17.48 29.17
CA GLU A 64 -12.01 16.67 29.72
C GLU A 64 -11.01 16.24 28.64
N GLU A 65 -11.47 15.87 27.44
CA GLU A 65 -10.59 15.47 26.34
C GLU A 65 -9.77 16.65 25.75
N VAL A 66 -10.39 17.83 25.66
CA VAL A 66 -9.75 19.07 25.17
C VAL A 66 -8.72 19.60 26.18
N GLU A 67 -9.05 19.53 27.46
CA GLU A 67 -8.18 19.98 28.55
C GLU A 67 -7.10 18.96 28.91
N SER A 68 -7.32 17.68 28.61
CA SER A 68 -6.41 16.58 28.94
C SER A 68 -4.97 16.84 28.48
N THR A 69 -4.05 16.45 29.37
CA THR A 69 -2.60 16.44 29.17
C THR A 69 -2.07 15.02 29.01
N GLU A 70 -2.96 14.04 28.88
CA GLU A 70 -2.58 12.65 28.71
C GLU A 70 -2.05 12.38 27.30
N GLY A 71 -1.08 11.46 27.23
CA GLY A 71 -0.54 10.93 25.97
C GLY A 71 0.56 11.76 25.31
N TYR A 72 1.22 12.67 26.02
CA TYR A 72 2.42 13.40 25.56
C TYR A 72 3.19 14.03 26.74
N ASP A 73 4.40 14.54 26.50
CA ASP A 73 5.19 15.24 27.51
C ASP A 73 4.76 16.71 27.66
N ASN A 74 4.33 17.08 28.88
CA ASN A 74 3.95 18.44 29.27
C ASN A 74 5.11 19.45 29.15
N VAL A 75 6.36 19.00 29.20
CA VAL A 75 7.52 19.86 28.95
C VAL A 75 7.53 20.30 27.49
N ARG A 76 7.30 19.36 26.57
CA ARG A 76 7.28 19.63 25.13
C ARG A 76 6.15 20.58 24.71
N GLU A 77 5.00 20.47 25.37
CA GLU A 77 3.89 21.43 25.18
C GLU A 77 4.32 22.85 25.56
N LYS A 78 4.94 23.02 26.74
CA LYS A 78 5.40 24.33 27.21
C LYS A 78 6.45 24.95 26.30
N GLU A 79 7.38 24.14 25.78
CA GLU A 79 8.37 24.60 24.80
C GLU A 79 7.72 25.17 23.54
N LEU A 80 6.77 24.43 22.94
CA LEU A 80 6.08 24.89 21.73
C LEU A 80 5.24 26.15 21.97
N ILE A 81 4.61 26.25 23.15
CA ILE A 81 3.88 27.46 23.56
C ILE A 81 4.83 28.65 23.64
N MET A 82 5.98 28.48 24.30
CA MET A 82 6.99 29.53 24.43
C MET A 82 7.55 29.95 23.07
N GLU A 83 7.89 29.00 22.20
CA GLU A 83 8.32 29.28 20.82
C GLU A 83 7.26 30.06 20.03
N GLU A 84 5.99 29.70 20.17
CA GLU A 84 4.90 30.36 19.44
C GLU A 84 4.64 31.78 19.96
N ILE A 85 4.75 32.01 21.27
CA ILE A 85 4.64 33.32 21.91
C ILE A 85 5.82 34.21 21.51
N GLU A 86 7.03 33.67 21.45
CA GLU A 86 8.22 34.40 20.99
C GLU A 86 8.10 34.79 19.51
N ARG A 87 7.57 33.89 18.67
CA ARG A 87 7.32 34.17 17.24
C ARG A 87 6.21 35.20 17.04
N ASN A 88 5.14 35.14 17.83
CA ASN A 88 3.99 36.04 17.75
C ASN A 88 3.72 36.71 19.10
N LYS A 89 4.39 37.85 19.33
CA LYS A 89 4.35 38.68 20.56
C LYS A 89 2.95 39.09 21.06
N THR A 90 1.89 38.84 20.31
CA THR A 90 0.50 39.25 20.60
C THR A 90 -0.52 38.10 20.48
N LEU A 91 -0.10 36.85 20.26
CA LEU A 91 -1.03 35.76 20.00
C LEU A 91 -1.63 35.19 21.30
N LEU A 92 -2.92 35.43 21.53
CA LEU A 92 -3.72 34.62 22.44
C LEU A 92 -3.96 33.25 21.75
N MET A 93 -3.58 32.15 22.39
CA MET A 93 -3.86 30.80 21.86
C MET A 93 -5.37 30.57 21.89
N ASN A 94 -5.99 30.51 20.71
CA ASN A 94 -7.38 30.06 20.59
C ASN A 94 -7.50 28.57 20.89
N THR A 95 -8.69 28.12 21.29
CA THR A 95 -8.97 26.72 21.61
C THR A 95 -8.62 25.78 20.45
N GLN A 96 -8.88 26.23 19.22
CA GLN A 96 -8.50 25.50 17.99
C GLN A 96 -7.00 25.19 17.91
N LYS A 97 -6.12 26.19 18.07
CA LYS A 97 -4.67 25.99 17.97
C LYS A 97 -4.16 25.13 19.12
N LYS A 98 -4.67 25.36 20.33
CA LYS A 98 -4.30 24.58 21.52
C LYS A 98 -4.63 23.10 21.30
N PHE A 99 -5.86 22.79 20.89
CA PHE A 99 -6.30 21.43 20.66
C PHE A 99 -5.56 20.76 19.49
N SER A 100 -5.32 21.48 18.39
CA SER A 100 -4.53 21.00 17.25
C SER A 100 -3.10 20.64 17.64
N MET A 101 -2.45 21.48 18.44
CA MET A 101 -1.09 21.26 18.91
C MET A 101 -1.01 20.05 19.85
N LYS A 102 -1.92 19.95 20.83
CA LYS A 102 -2.00 18.78 21.73
C LYS A 102 -2.20 17.47 20.98
N THR A 103 -3.10 17.47 19.99
CA THR A 103 -3.37 16.27 19.18
C THR A 103 -2.15 15.88 18.34
N PHE A 104 -1.39 16.85 17.84
CA PHE A 104 -0.12 16.59 17.17
C PHE A 104 0.91 15.96 18.12
N LEU A 105 1.08 16.49 19.32
CA LEU A 105 1.99 15.95 20.34
C LEU A 105 1.64 14.52 20.73
N ARG A 106 0.35 14.19 20.87
CA ARG A 106 -0.11 12.81 21.13
C ARG A 106 0.29 11.84 20.02
N CYS A 107 0.18 12.28 18.77
CA CYS A 107 0.63 11.47 17.64
C CYS A 107 2.14 11.26 17.65
N GLU A 108 2.92 12.32 17.85
CA GLU A 108 4.38 12.26 17.93
C GLU A 108 4.83 11.29 19.03
N TYR A 109 4.22 11.39 20.22
CA TYR A 109 4.50 10.50 21.35
C TYR A 109 4.23 9.02 21.04
N LEU A 110 3.16 8.68 20.31
CA LEU A 110 2.89 7.30 19.90
C LEU A 110 4.00 6.75 18.99
N PHE A 111 4.54 7.58 18.10
CA PHE A 111 5.66 7.18 17.23
C PHE A 111 6.96 7.01 18.02
N GLU A 112 7.29 7.95 18.91
CA GLU A 112 8.46 7.85 19.77
C GLU A 112 8.42 6.61 20.66
N MET A 113 7.27 6.33 21.26
CA MET A 113 7.03 5.11 22.04
C MET A 113 7.21 3.85 21.18
N GLY A 114 6.67 3.85 19.95
CA GLY A 114 6.82 2.75 19.01
C GLY A 114 8.28 2.48 18.62
N ILE A 115 9.08 3.54 18.43
CA ILE A 115 10.51 3.45 18.13
C ILE A 115 11.26 2.88 19.35
N GLY A 116 10.96 3.34 20.55
CA GLY A 116 11.52 2.80 21.79
C GLY A 116 11.24 1.30 21.94
N LYS A 117 9.99 0.89 21.75
CA LYS A 117 9.58 -0.53 21.79
C LYS A 117 10.25 -1.36 20.70
N CYS A 118 10.46 -0.80 19.51
CA CYS A 118 11.21 -1.46 18.44
C CYS A 118 12.67 -1.71 18.87
N HIS A 119 13.34 -0.72 19.47
CA HIS A 119 14.70 -0.88 19.97
C HIS A 119 14.79 -1.95 21.07
N GLU A 120 13.89 -1.93 22.05
CA GLU A 120 13.79 -2.94 23.10
C GLU A 120 13.60 -4.35 22.52
N TRP A 121 12.76 -4.50 21.50
CA TRP A 121 12.52 -5.79 20.85
C TRP A 121 13.78 -6.35 20.18
N PHE A 122 14.54 -5.50 19.47
CA PHE A 122 15.80 -5.92 18.86
C PHE A 122 16.86 -6.30 19.91
N ASP A 123 16.92 -5.59 21.03
CA ASP A 123 17.81 -5.94 22.15
C ASP A 123 17.43 -7.30 22.75
N GLN A 124 16.15 -7.49 23.05
CA GLN A 124 15.66 -8.75 23.59
C GLN A 124 15.96 -9.93 22.65
N LYS A 125 15.74 -9.76 21.33
CA LYS A 125 16.00 -10.82 20.36
C LYS A 125 17.49 -11.08 20.14
N TYR A 126 18.35 -10.07 20.33
CA TYR A 126 19.78 -10.27 20.31
C TYR A 126 20.25 -11.14 21.49
N ASP A 127 19.76 -10.86 22.70
CA ASP A 127 20.11 -11.62 23.89
C ASP A 127 19.59 -13.06 23.82
N GLU A 128 18.33 -13.26 23.42
CA GLU A 128 17.76 -14.60 23.20
C GLU A 128 18.55 -15.41 22.13
N CYS A 129 19.01 -14.74 21.07
CA CYS A 129 19.84 -15.35 20.02
C CYS A 129 21.22 -15.75 20.57
N MET A 130 21.81 -14.89 21.41
CA MET A 130 23.09 -15.14 22.07
C MET A 130 23.03 -16.33 23.04
N GLU A 131 21.92 -16.49 23.77
CA GLU A 131 21.73 -17.61 24.68
C GLU A 131 21.45 -18.93 23.95
N THR A 132 20.78 -18.89 22.79
CA THR A 132 20.40 -20.10 22.04
C THR A 132 21.58 -20.73 21.29
N ILE A 133 22.53 -19.93 20.79
CA ILE A 133 23.65 -20.42 19.96
C ILE A 133 24.92 -20.59 20.80
N TRP A 134 25.14 -21.80 21.30
CA TRP A 134 26.31 -22.18 22.11
C TRP A 134 27.71 -22.03 21.45
N LEU A 135 27.81 -21.85 20.13
CA LEU A 135 29.09 -21.77 19.42
C LEU A 135 29.57 -20.32 19.28
N PRO A 136 30.63 -19.89 19.99
CA PRO A 136 30.98 -18.47 20.15
C PRO A 136 31.32 -17.74 18.85
N LEU A 137 31.89 -18.44 17.85
CA LEU A 137 32.23 -17.83 16.55
C LEU A 137 31.04 -17.72 15.59
N LEU A 138 30.06 -18.63 15.67
CA LEU A 138 28.88 -18.63 14.81
C LEU A 138 27.76 -17.75 15.36
N ASN A 139 27.68 -17.63 16.70
CA ASN A 139 26.69 -16.84 17.40
C ASN A 139 26.78 -15.35 17.04
N HIS A 140 27.98 -14.77 17.11
CA HIS A 140 28.18 -13.37 16.73
C HIS A 140 27.83 -13.07 15.26
N ALA A 141 28.06 -14.01 14.34
CA ALA A 141 27.73 -13.83 12.92
C ALA A 141 26.21 -13.95 12.67
N LEU A 142 25.54 -14.93 13.27
CA LEU A 142 24.11 -15.18 13.07
C LEU A 142 23.22 -14.16 13.79
N CYS A 143 23.63 -13.66 14.95
CA CYS A 143 22.86 -12.68 15.74
C CYS A 143 23.18 -11.23 15.36
N TRP A 144 24.19 -10.98 14.51
CA TRP A 144 24.56 -9.63 14.06
C TRP A 144 23.39 -8.82 13.45
N PRO A 145 22.47 -9.41 12.65
CA PRO A 145 21.33 -8.69 12.10
C PRO A 145 20.43 -8.05 13.18
N MET A 146 20.37 -8.61 14.39
CA MET A 146 19.58 -8.04 15.49
C MET A 146 20.20 -6.74 16.05
N LYS A 147 21.47 -6.43 15.73
CA LYS A 147 22.08 -5.12 16.06
C LYS A 147 21.67 -4.01 15.11
N LEU A 148 20.97 -4.30 14.01
CA LEU A 148 20.59 -3.32 12.98
C LEU A 148 19.35 -2.51 13.39
N LYS A 149 19.49 -1.74 14.48
CA LYS A 149 18.46 -0.88 15.05
C LYS A 149 18.05 0.31 14.17
N PHE A 150 18.81 0.59 13.09
CA PHE A 150 18.50 1.68 12.17
C PHE A 150 17.13 1.54 11.49
N VAL A 151 16.62 0.30 11.40
CA VAL A 151 15.29 0.02 10.83
C VAL A 151 14.18 0.65 11.68
N CYS A 152 14.33 0.71 13.01
CA CYS A 152 13.37 1.38 13.89
C CYS A 152 13.26 2.88 13.59
N GLY A 153 14.37 3.51 13.18
CA GLY A 153 14.41 4.91 12.77
C GLY A 153 13.66 5.20 11.46
N ALA A 154 13.32 4.19 10.66
CA ALA A 154 12.49 4.37 9.46
C ALA A 154 11.08 4.88 9.82
N LEU A 155 10.60 4.64 11.04
CA LEU A 155 9.32 5.16 11.53
C LEU A 155 9.28 6.70 11.59
N ASN A 156 10.44 7.35 11.78
CA ASN A 156 10.53 8.82 11.75
C ASN A 156 10.14 9.41 10.39
N TRP A 157 10.22 8.64 9.30
CA TRP A 157 9.76 9.08 7.99
C TRP A 157 8.24 9.34 7.96
N PHE A 158 7.49 8.67 8.81
CA PHE A 158 6.03 8.80 8.88
C PHE A 158 5.57 9.90 9.84
N LEU A 159 6.44 10.45 10.70
CA LEU A 159 6.13 11.54 11.64
C LEU A 159 5.46 12.77 10.96
N PRO A 160 5.88 13.21 9.76
CA PRO A 160 5.22 14.30 9.03
C PRO A 160 3.76 14.01 8.67
N LEU A 161 3.32 12.76 8.65
CA LEU A 161 1.90 12.40 8.43
C LEU A 161 1.02 12.84 9.61
N CYS A 162 1.52 12.88 10.85
CA CYS A 162 0.79 13.43 11.99
C CYS A 162 0.33 14.86 11.68
N LYS A 163 1.22 15.69 11.13
CA LYS A 163 0.91 17.09 10.77
C LYS A 163 -0.04 17.21 9.57
N LYS A 164 -0.04 16.25 8.66
CA LYS A 164 -0.84 16.29 7.41
C LYS A 164 -2.23 15.68 7.57
N HIS A 165 -2.37 14.61 8.35
CA HIS A 165 -3.62 13.84 8.47
C HIS A 165 -4.45 14.18 9.70
N ILE A 166 -3.84 14.72 10.77
CA ILE A 166 -4.57 15.22 11.95
C ILE A 166 -4.97 16.68 11.72
N ARG A 167 -5.66 16.94 10.62
CA ARG A 167 -6.31 18.24 10.42
C ARG A 167 -7.64 18.19 11.14
N ILE A 168 -7.66 18.76 12.33
CA ILE A 168 -8.89 19.06 13.06
C ILE A 168 -9.72 20.02 12.21
N ASP A 169 -11.03 19.81 12.19
CA ASP A 169 -11.96 20.67 11.46
C ASP A 169 -11.69 22.14 11.83
N PRO A 170 -11.49 23.04 10.85
CA PRO A 170 -11.20 24.44 11.12
C PRO A 170 -12.28 25.14 11.95
N LEU A 171 -13.52 24.63 11.95
CA LEU A 171 -14.65 25.16 12.71
C LEU A 171 -14.71 24.64 14.15
N PHE A 172 -13.94 23.60 14.50
CA PHE A 172 -14.05 22.93 15.80
C PHE A 172 -13.92 23.90 16.98
N GLY A 173 -12.90 24.77 16.99
CA GLY A 173 -12.67 25.70 18.10
C GLY A 173 -13.78 26.72 18.26
N GLU A 174 -14.30 27.29 17.16
CA GLU A 174 -15.44 28.22 17.22
C GLU A 174 -16.71 27.51 17.70
N LEU A 175 -16.96 26.30 17.22
CA LEU A 175 -18.09 25.49 17.64
C LEU A 175 -17.99 25.11 19.13
N TYR A 176 -16.81 24.73 19.58
CA TYR A 176 -16.53 24.42 20.99
C TYR A 176 -16.73 25.65 21.87
N ASP A 177 -16.12 26.78 21.52
CA ASP A 177 -16.23 28.02 22.30
C ASP A 177 -17.69 28.51 22.35
N ASN A 178 -18.43 28.41 21.24
CA ASN A 178 -19.86 28.75 21.19
C ASN A 178 -20.73 27.80 22.02
N ILE A 179 -20.49 26.49 21.97
CA ILE A 179 -21.24 25.52 22.78
C ILE A 179 -20.89 25.66 24.26
N SER A 180 -19.62 25.83 24.60
CA SER A 180 -19.17 26.08 25.97
C SER A 180 -19.85 27.34 26.55
N GLY A 181 -19.82 28.44 25.80
CA GLY A 181 -20.49 29.68 26.19
C GLY A 181 -22.01 29.54 26.24
N ALA A 182 -22.61 28.77 25.33
CA ALA A 182 -24.03 28.46 25.36
C ALA A 182 -24.37 27.65 26.61
N ILE A 183 -23.62 26.59 26.95
CA ILE A 183 -23.82 25.77 28.15
C ILE A 183 -23.69 26.63 29.41
N ASP A 184 -22.69 27.52 29.47
CA ASP A 184 -22.54 28.47 30.58
C ASP A 184 -23.69 29.46 30.68
N THR A 185 -24.30 29.82 29.56
CA THR A 185 -25.50 30.67 29.51
C THR A 185 -26.79 29.88 29.81
N PHE A 186 -26.87 28.61 29.40
CA PHE A 186 -27.96 27.67 29.70
C PHE A 186 -28.00 27.33 31.20
N LYS A 187 -26.84 27.30 31.87
CA LYS A 187 -26.75 27.29 33.34
C LYS A 187 -27.45 28.50 33.97
N GLN A 188 -27.61 29.60 33.22
CA GLN A 188 -28.09 30.88 33.75
C GLN A 188 -29.50 31.29 33.29
N ASN A 189 -30.01 30.93 32.11
CA ASN A 189 -31.38 31.24 31.66
C ASN A 189 -31.83 30.34 30.50
N VAL A 190 -33.07 29.81 30.52
CA VAL A 190 -33.58 28.99 29.41
C VAL A 190 -35.06 29.22 29.08
N THR A 191 -35.33 29.61 27.83
CA THR A 191 -36.45 29.14 27.00
C THR A 191 -36.20 29.50 25.53
N ILE A 192 -36.12 28.53 24.63
CA ILE A 192 -36.17 28.73 23.17
C ILE A 192 -36.99 27.59 22.53
N ASP A 193 -37.88 27.97 21.62
CA ASP A 193 -38.71 27.08 20.79
C ASP A 193 -38.13 27.03 19.36
N VAL A 194 -38.05 25.83 18.77
CA VAL A 194 -37.55 25.66 17.40
C VAL A 194 -38.42 24.62 16.67
N GLN A 195 -38.85 24.96 15.45
CA GLN A 195 -39.50 24.03 14.52
C GLN A 195 -38.54 23.67 13.38
N ILE A 196 -38.32 22.37 13.13
CA ILE A 196 -37.54 21.87 11.99
C ILE A 196 -38.33 20.81 11.24
N THR A 197 -38.42 20.97 9.92
CA THR A 197 -39.05 20.04 8.98
C THR A 197 -37.97 19.25 8.23
N VAL A 198 -37.89 17.93 8.44
CA VAL A 198 -36.89 17.06 7.79
C VAL A 198 -37.50 16.37 6.55
N ARG A 199 -36.84 16.49 5.39
CA ARG A 199 -37.18 15.76 4.14
C ARG A 199 -36.34 14.49 3.98
N ASN A 200 -36.97 13.49 3.34
CA ASN A 200 -36.77 12.05 3.52
C ASN A 200 -35.62 11.32 2.78
N LYS A 201 -35.33 10.13 3.32
CA LYS A 201 -34.60 8.91 2.87
C LYS A 201 -34.49 8.55 1.37
N THR A 202 -35.23 9.15 0.45
CA THR A 202 -35.43 8.60 -0.92
C THR A 202 -34.28 8.88 -1.90
N ILE A 203 -33.42 9.86 -1.60
CA ILE A 203 -32.29 10.26 -2.47
C ILE A 203 -31.13 9.24 -2.41
N PHE A 204 -30.97 8.53 -1.29
CA PHE A 204 -29.87 7.60 -1.08
C PHE A 204 -30.07 6.26 -1.82
N ASP A 205 -31.29 5.71 -1.79
CA ASP A 205 -31.60 4.42 -2.43
C ASP A 205 -31.53 4.48 -3.97
N THR A 206 -31.86 5.63 -4.56
CA THR A 206 -31.83 5.82 -6.01
C THR A 206 -30.41 5.99 -6.55
N THR A 207 -29.51 6.58 -5.76
CA THR A 207 -28.09 6.75 -6.11
C THR A 207 -27.35 5.42 -6.07
N LEU A 208 -27.60 4.59 -5.05
CA LEU A 208 -26.98 3.26 -4.93
C LEU A 208 -27.34 2.32 -6.09
N LYS A 209 -28.62 2.33 -6.52
CA LYS A 209 -29.07 1.50 -7.64
C LYS A 209 -28.38 1.85 -8.96
N LYS A 210 -28.16 3.15 -9.22
CA LYS A 210 -27.46 3.61 -10.43
C LYS A 210 -25.98 3.25 -10.42
N VAL A 211 -25.33 3.35 -9.27
CA VAL A 211 -23.92 2.95 -9.12
C VAL A 211 -23.76 1.44 -9.30
N LYS A 212 -24.67 0.63 -8.71
CA LYS A 212 -24.67 -0.83 -8.87
C LYS A 212 -24.77 -1.27 -10.33
N GLN A 213 -25.69 -0.66 -11.09
CA GLN A 213 -25.89 -1.02 -12.50
C GLN A 213 -24.66 -0.68 -13.37
N ASN A 214 -24.13 0.54 -13.23
CA ASN A 214 -22.97 0.97 -14.02
C ASN A 214 -21.70 0.14 -13.71
N VAL A 215 -21.51 -0.25 -12.44
CA VAL A 215 -20.37 -1.09 -12.04
C VAL A 215 -20.52 -2.51 -12.60
N SER A 216 -21.72 -3.11 -12.55
CA SER A 216 -21.97 -4.45 -13.09
C SER A 216 -21.68 -4.51 -14.60
N GLU A 217 -22.19 -3.55 -15.37
CA GLU A 217 -22.00 -3.50 -16.82
C GLU A 217 -20.51 -3.35 -17.20
N THR A 218 -19.78 -2.49 -16.48
CA THR A 218 -18.33 -2.27 -16.72
C THR A 218 -17.49 -3.50 -16.34
N VAL A 219 -17.91 -4.23 -15.30
CA VAL A 219 -17.22 -5.44 -14.84
C VAL A 219 -17.45 -6.61 -15.80
N GLU A 220 -18.66 -6.80 -16.31
CA GLU A 220 -18.98 -7.86 -17.28
C GLU A 220 -18.22 -7.68 -18.60
N GLU A 221 -18.11 -6.44 -19.08
CA GLU A 221 -17.34 -6.14 -20.30
C GLU A 221 -15.84 -6.44 -20.11
N SER A 222 -15.27 -6.02 -18.98
CA SER A 222 -13.87 -6.27 -18.60
C SER A 222 -13.55 -7.75 -18.39
N GLU A 223 -14.49 -8.52 -17.82
CA GLU A 223 -14.35 -9.96 -17.65
C GLU A 223 -14.22 -10.67 -19.00
N SER A 224 -15.07 -10.30 -19.97
CA SER A 224 -15.10 -10.93 -21.29
C SER A 224 -13.78 -10.74 -22.05
N VAL A 225 -13.15 -9.56 -21.91
CA VAL A 225 -11.87 -9.22 -22.53
C VAL A 225 -10.72 -9.95 -21.84
N SER A 226 -10.72 -9.99 -20.51
CA SER A 226 -9.69 -10.65 -19.72
C SER A 226 -9.65 -12.17 -19.93
N GLN A 227 -10.82 -12.81 -20.00
CA GLN A 227 -10.90 -14.25 -20.29
C GLN A 227 -10.37 -14.58 -21.69
N LYS A 228 -10.68 -13.76 -22.70
CA LYS A 228 -10.15 -13.92 -24.07
C LYS A 228 -8.63 -13.75 -24.09
N ALA A 229 -8.10 -12.74 -23.40
CA ALA A 229 -6.66 -12.51 -23.28
C ALA A 229 -5.93 -13.67 -22.59
N MET A 230 -6.47 -14.18 -21.48
CA MET A 230 -5.87 -15.32 -20.76
C MET A 230 -5.86 -16.60 -21.59
N LYS A 231 -6.92 -16.87 -22.36
CA LYS A 231 -6.95 -18.00 -23.31
C LYS A 231 -5.88 -17.82 -24.40
N ALA A 232 -5.74 -16.61 -24.95
CA ALA A 232 -4.72 -16.31 -25.96
C ALA A 232 -3.30 -16.53 -25.41
N ILE A 233 -2.99 -16.02 -24.21
CA ILE A 233 -1.69 -16.20 -23.56
C ILE A 233 -1.38 -17.69 -23.34
N LYS A 234 -2.35 -18.48 -22.84
CA LYS A 234 -2.17 -19.92 -22.64
C LYS A 234 -1.88 -20.66 -23.94
N ILE A 235 -2.57 -20.33 -25.03
CA ILE A 235 -2.32 -20.93 -26.36
C ILE A 235 -0.91 -20.57 -26.85
N VAL A 236 -0.52 -19.29 -26.76
CA VAL A 236 0.82 -18.84 -27.17
C VAL A 236 1.91 -19.54 -26.36
N LEU A 237 1.78 -19.61 -25.03
CA LEU A 237 2.73 -20.30 -24.16
C LEU A 237 2.83 -21.80 -24.47
N SER A 238 1.70 -22.44 -24.75
CA SER A 238 1.67 -23.87 -25.11
C SER A 238 2.38 -24.14 -26.44
N LEU A 239 2.18 -23.28 -27.43
CA LEU A 239 2.86 -23.37 -28.73
C LEU A 239 4.36 -23.11 -28.61
N LEU A 240 4.77 -22.12 -27.81
CA LEU A 240 6.19 -21.84 -27.53
C LEU A 240 6.87 -23.01 -26.84
N PHE A 241 6.19 -23.65 -25.89
CA PHE A 241 6.69 -24.83 -25.20
C PHE A 241 6.92 -26.01 -26.16
N LEU A 242 5.94 -26.31 -27.00
CA LEU A 242 6.07 -27.37 -28.01
C LEU A 242 7.17 -27.08 -29.03
N GLN A 243 7.27 -25.82 -29.49
CA GLN A 243 8.32 -25.38 -30.39
C GLN A 243 9.71 -25.51 -29.75
N TYR A 244 9.84 -25.16 -28.47
CA TYR A 244 11.10 -25.27 -27.73
C TYR A 244 11.55 -26.72 -27.63
N ILE A 245 10.66 -27.63 -27.23
CA ILE A 245 10.95 -29.06 -27.13
C ILE A 245 11.35 -29.64 -28.49
N SER A 246 10.57 -29.35 -29.54
CA SER A 246 10.88 -29.79 -30.91
C SER A 246 12.24 -29.28 -31.38
N SER A 247 12.54 -28.01 -31.10
CA SER A 247 13.84 -27.40 -31.44
C SER A 247 14.99 -28.03 -30.67
N ALA A 248 14.80 -28.35 -29.38
CA ALA A 248 15.82 -28.98 -28.54
C ALA A 248 16.14 -30.40 -29.03
N PHE A 249 15.11 -31.21 -29.30
CA PHE A 249 15.31 -32.55 -29.87
C PHE A 249 15.95 -32.50 -31.25
N GLY A 250 15.52 -31.55 -32.11
CA GLY A 250 16.12 -31.33 -33.42
C GLY A 250 17.60 -30.94 -33.32
N TYR A 251 17.94 -30.06 -32.38
CA TYR A 251 19.32 -29.63 -32.13
C TYR A 251 20.19 -30.81 -31.68
N VAL A 252 19.78 -31.58 -30.67
CA VAL A 252 20.54 -32.75 -30.17
C VAL A 252 20.72 -33.79 -31.26
N LYS A 253 19.67 -34.08 -32.04
CA LYS A 253 19.75 -35.00 -33.18
C LYS A 253 20.78 -34.53 -34.20
N ASN A 254 20.73 -33.27 -34.61
CA ASN A 254 21.67 -32.71 -35.58
C ASN A 254 23.09 -32.62 -35.04
N TYR A 255 23.27 -32.29 -33.76
CA TYR A 255 24.56 -32.24 -33.09
C TYR A 255 25.25 -33.61 -33.09
N ASN A 256 24.50 -34.69 -32.84
CA ASN A 256 25.02 -36.05 -32.81
C ASN A 256 25.18 -36.71 -34.19
N SER A 257 24.42 -36.26 -35.21
CA SER A 257 24.41 -36.89 -36.54
C SER A 257 25.18 -36.11 -37.60
N ASN A 258 25.32 -34.80 -37.46
CA ASN A 258 25.98 -33.93 -38.43
C ASN A 258 27.24 -33.30 -37.82
N LEU A 259 28.39 -33.78 -38.26
CA LEU A 259 29.71 -33.28 -37.87
C LEU A 259 29.91 -31.78 -38.12
N ARG A 260 29.13 -31.15 -39.02
CA ARG A 260 29.19 -29.70 -39.31
C ARG A 260 28.20 -28.87 -38.49
N HIS A 261 27.37 -29.49 -37.65
CA HIS A 261 26.35 -28.80 -36.86
C HIS A 261 26.91 -28.35 -35.50
N ASP A 262 27.21 -27.05 -35.37
CA ASP A 262 27.66 -26.39 -34.11
C ASP A 262 28.84 -27.09 -33.39
N ASN A 263 29.63 -27.88 -34.14
CA ASN A 263 30.82 -28.59 -33.67
C ASN A 263 32.09 -27.75 -33.94
N VAL A 264 32.02 -26.45 -33.65
CA VAL A 264 33.05 -25.46 -34.00
C VAL A 264 33.99 -25.11 -32.83
N TYR A 265 33.84 -25.77 -31.68
CA TYR A 265 34.56 -25.45 -30.45
C TYR A 265 35.87 -26.23 -30.30
N ILE A 266 36.98 -25.51 -30.11
CA ILE A 266 38.28 -26.11 -29.79
C ILE A 266 38.43 -26.19 -28.27
N THR A 267 37.92 -27.28 -27.71
CA THR A 267 37.98 -27.57 -26.28
C THR A 267 39.39 -27.94 -25.82
N THR A 268 39.64 -27.89 -24.51
CA THR A 268 40.89 -28.38 -23.90
C THR A 268 41.11 -29.87 -24.21
N TYR A 269 40.04 -30.66 -24.20
CA TYR A 269 40.07 -32.07 -24.58
C TYR A 269 40.53 -32.29 -26.02
N PHE A 270 40.01 -31.49 -26.97
CA PHE A 270 40.45 -31.54 -28.36
C PHE A 270 41.95 -31.23 -28.50
N LYS A 271 42.46 -30.21 -27.78
CA LYS A 271 43.89 -29.86 -27.77
C LYS A 271 44.76 -31.02 -27.26
N GLN A 272 44.31 -31.75 -26.25
CA GLN A 272 45.03 -32.90 -25.71
C GLN A 272 45.10 -34.05 -26.73
N ILE A 273 44.01 -34.33 -27.44
CA ILE A 273 43.98 -35.34 -28.51
C ILE A 273 44.92 -34.95 -29.64
N ASP A 274 44.87 -33.70 -30.11
CA ASP A 274 45.70 -33.21 -31.21
C ASP A 274 47.20 -33.26 -30.85
N ALA A 275 47.55 -32.86 -29.63
CA ALA A 275 48.92 -32.96 -29.11
C ALA A 275 49.42 -34.41 -29.05
N ARG A 276 48.58 -35.36 -28.60
CA ARG A 276 48.92 -36.78 -28.60
C ARG A 276 49.10 -37.33 -30.02
N ARG A 277 48.25 -36.95 -30.97
CA ARG A 277 48.38 -37.37 -32.38
C ARG A 277 49.65 -36.81 -33.03
N ARG A 278 49.99 -35.55 -32.72
CA ARG A 278 51.26 -34.94 -33.15
C ARG A 278 52.48 -35.70 -32.65
N LYS A 279 52.49 -36.08 -31.36
CA LYS A 279 53.56 -36.91 -30.77
C LYS A 279 53.70 -38.29 -31.45
N GLN A 280 52.59 -38.84 -31.95
CA GLN A 280 52.56 -40.11 -32.67
C GLN A 280 52.87 -39.98 -34.18
N GLY A 281 53.27 -38.80 -34.67
CA GLY A 281 53.52 -38.55 -36.10
C GLY A 281 52.26 -38.62 -36.97
N LYS A 282 51.07 -38.61 -36.36
CA LYS A 282 49.79 -38.62 -37.08
C LYS A 282 49.39 -37.21 -37.48
N ARG A 283 48.53 -37.10 -38.50
CA ARG A 283 47.92 -35.83 -38.92
C ARG A 283 47.30 -35.10 -37.73
N HIS A 284 47.65 -33.83 -37.59
CA HIS A 284 47.19 -32.92 -36.53
C HIS A 284 46.63 -31.63 -37.16
N LEU A 285 45.75 -30.94 -36.43
CA LEU A 285 44.98 -29.77 -36.90
C LEU A 285 45.57 -28.43 -36.45
N LEU A 286 46.21 -28.36 -35.29
CA LEU A 286 46.84 -27.12 -34.81
C LEU A 286 48.29 -27.01 -35.35
N PRO A 287 48.87 -25.82 -35.59
CA PRO A 287 48.29 -24.48 -35.43
C PRO A 287 47.41 -24.07 -36.63
N LEU A 288 46.30 -23.38 -36.34
CA LEU A 288 45.36 -22.89 -37.36
C LEU A 288 45.94 -21.73 -38.18
N LYS A 289 45.66 -21.71 -39.49
CA LYS A 289 45.93 -20.58 -40.38
C LYS A 289 45.03 -19.39 -40.04
N LYS A 290 45.44 -18.17 -40.39
CA LYS A 290 44.71 -16.93 -40.06
C LYS A 290 43.24 -16.94 -40.55
N GLY A 291 42.96 -17.52 -41.72
CA GLY A 291 41.59 -17.65 -42.24
C GLY A 291 40.73 -18.70 -41.52
N GLU A 292 41.34 -19.75 -40.95
CA GLU A 292 40.62 -20.85 -40.27
C GLU A 292 40.22 -20.48 -38.83
N ARG A 293 40.81 -19.40 -38.27
CA ARG A 293 40.52 -18.94 -36.90
C ARG A 293 39.18 -18.25 -36.77
N ALA A 294 38.62 -17.70 -37.86
CA ALA A 294 37.35 -16.98 -37.83
C ALA A 294 36.14 -17.91 -37.65
N ASP A 295 36.27 -19.17 -38.08
CA ASP A 295 35.19 -20.17 -38.09
C ASP A 295 35.20 -21.07 -36.84
N LEU A 296 36.25 -21.02 -36.01
CA LEU A 296 36.46 -21.91 -34.87
C LEU A 296 36.52 -21.11 -33.55
N ILE A 297 35.74 -21.54 -32.57
CA ILE A 297 35.55 -20.84 -31.30
C ILE A 297 36.48 -21.42 -30.22
N TYR A 298 37.16 -20.54 -29.50
CA TYR A 298 37.95 -20.87 -28.32
C TYR A 298 37.17 -20.49 -27.05
N PRO A 299 36.70 -21.47 -26.23
CA PRO A 299 35.82 -21.20 -25.09
C PRO A 299 36.38 -20.27 -24.00
N ILE A 300 37.68 -19.98 -24.01
CA ILE A 300 38.40 -19.21 -22.97
C ILE A 300 38.74 -17.79 -23.47
N ASN A 301 38.52 -17.49 -24.76
CA ASN A 301 38.75 -16.16 -25.30
C ASN A 301 37.49 -15.31 -25.12
N PHE A 302 37.60 -14.18 -24.41
CA PHE A 302 36.50 -13.22 -24.20
C PHE A 302 36.10 -12.43 -25.46
N ALA A 303 36.70 -12.71 -26.61
CA ALA A 303 36.42 -12.00 -27.86
C ALA A 303 35.27 -12.68 -28.62
N LEU A 304 34.12 -12.00 -28.71
CA LEU A 304 32.95 -12.48 -29.42
C LEU A 304 33.27 -12.76 -30.90
N HIS A 305 33.03 -14.00 -31.34
CA HIS A 305 33.16 -14.41 -32.73
C HIS A 305 31.83 -14.26 -33.49
N GLY A 306 31.91 -14.11 -34.82
CA GLY A 306 30.73 -13.92 -35.69
C GLY A 306 29.59 -14.95 -35.48
N PRO A 307 29.88 -16.25 -35.31
CA PRO A 307 28.86 -17.25 -34.98
C PRO A 307 28.18 -17.02 -33.62
N GLU A 308 28.90 -16.51 -32.62
CA GLU A 308 28.37 -16.20 -31.29
C GLU A 308 27.41 -15.01 -31.33
N VAL A 309 27.72 -13.99 -32.13
CA VAL A 309 26.83 -12.84 -32.37
C VAL A 309 25.55 -13.28 -33.09
N LYS A 310 25.65 -14.21 -34.05
CA LYS A 310 24.49 -14.78 -34.74
C LYS A 310 23.62 -15.63 -33.80
N ALA A 311 24.25 -16.41 -32.92
CA ALA A 311 23.55 -17.17 -31.89
C ALA A 311 22.86 -16.25 -30.87
N LEU A 312 23.54 -15.20 -30.42
CA LEU A 312 23.01 -14.19 -29.50
C LEU A 312 21.82 -13.46 -30.10
N THR A 313 21.92 -12.98 -31.34
CA THR A 313 20.81 -12.32 -32.04
C THR A 313 19.61 -13.26 -32.24
N SER A 314 19.85 -14.52 -32.57
CA SER A 314 18.79 -15.54 -32.62
C SER A 314 18.14 -15.78 -31.26
N ALA A 315 18.91 -15.78 -30.17
CA ALA A 315 18.39 -15.91 -28.82
C ALA A 315 17.53 -14.69 -28.42
N MET A 316 17.99 -13.47 -28.72
CA MET A 316 17.25 -12.24 -28.45
C MET A 316 15.91 -12.19 -29.19
N ILE A 317 15.87 -12.62 -30.45
CA ILE A 317 14.62 -12.71 -31.23
C ILE A 317 13.64 -13.69 -30.57
N LYS A 318 14.13 -14.81 -30.03
CA LYS A 318 13.30 -15.80 -29.32
C LYS A 318 12.76 -15.29 -27.97
N CYS A 319 13.36 -14.23 -27.39
CA CYS A 319 12.87 -13.60 -26.17
C CYS A 319 11.73 -12.59 -26.40
N ILE A 320 11.54 -12.09 -27.62
CA ILE A 320 10.47 -11.13 -27.99
C ILE A 320 9.08 -11.57 -27.51
N PRO A 321 8.60 -12.80 -27.74
CA PRO A 321 7.27 -13.21 -27.28
C PRO A 321 7.11 -13.17 -25.75
N LEU A 322 8.17 -13.44 -24.98
CA LEU A 322 8.14 -13.31 -23.52
C LEU A 322 8.01 -11.84 -23.09
N ILE A 323 8.71 -10.93 -23.78
CA ILE A 323 8.61 -9.49 -23.55
C ILE A 323 7.17 -9.01 -23.84
N VAL A 324 6.56 -9.46 -24.94
CA VAL A 324 5.16 -9.13 -25.27
C VAL A 324 4.20 -9.62 -24.19
N ILE A 325 4.39 -10.83 -23.66
CA ILE A 325 3.57 -11.36 -22.55
C ILE A 325 3.73 -10.51 -21.29
N CYS A 326 4.97 -10.12 -20.93
CA CYS A 326 5.21 -9.25 -19.78
C CYS A 326 4.53 -7.88 -19.96
N LEU A 327 4.60 -7.28 -21.15
CA LEU A 327 3.93 -6.01 -21.45
C LEU A 327 2.40 -6.12 -21.35
N LEU A 328 1.82 -7.23 -21.82
CA LEU A 328 0.38 -7.49 -21.68
C LEU A 328 -0.04 -7.62 -20.20
N LEU A 329 0.77 -8.30 -19.38
CA LEU A 329 0.50 -8.42 -17.93
C LEU A 329 0.59 -7.07 -17.21
N LEU A 330 1.59 -6.25 -17.55
CA LEU A 330 1.71 -4.90 -17.01
C LEU A 330 0.53 -4.01 -17.43
N GLY A 331 0.07 -4.13 -18.67
CA GLY A 331 -1.11 -3.40 -19.15
C GLY A 331 -2.40 -3.78 -18.41
N LEU A 332 -2.57 -5.07 -18.10
CA LEU A 332 -3.70 -5.55 -17.29
C LEU A 332 -3.64 -5.02 -15.84
N ASP A 333 -2.46 -5.02 -15.23
CA ASP A 333 -2.26 -4.49 -13.87
C ASP A 333 -2.55 -3.00 -13.78
N LEU A 334 -2.04 -2.21 -14.74
CA LEU A 334 -2.36 -0.79 -14.86
C LEU A 334 -3.86 -0.54 -15.08
N GLY A 335 -4.53 -1.40 -15.84
CA GLY A 335 -5.99 -1.35 -16.01
C GLY A 335 -6.74 -1.53 -14.68
N VAL A 336 -6.30 -2.48 -13.85
CA VAL A 336 -6.88 -2.71 -12.52
C VAL A 336 -6.63 -1.53 -11.59
N GLN A 337 -5.41 -0.97 -11.59
CA GLN A 337 -5.06 0.21 -10.80
C GLN A 337 -5.92 1.43 -11.19
N ASN A 338 -6.13 1.66 -12.49
CA ASN A 338 -7.00 2.73 -12.98
C ASN A 338 -8.46 2.55 -12.51
N ILE A 339 -8.98 1.32 -12.50
CA ILE A 339 -10.33 1.04 -11.99
C ILE A 339 -10.40 1.32 -10.48
N MET A 340 -9.38 0.93 -9.70
CA MET A 340 -9.31 1.28 -8.27
C MET A 340 -9.25 2.79 -8.05
N ASP A 341 -8.44 3.52 -8.82
CA ASP A 341 -8.31 4.97 -8.71
C ASP A 341 -9.61 5.72 -9.05
N ILE A 342 -10.33 5.26 -10.08
CA ILE A 342 -11.66 5.78 -10.43
C ILE A 342 -12.64 5.51 -9.28
N THR A 343 -12.57 4.33 -8.67
CA THR A 343 -13.40 3.95 -7.52
C THR A 343 -13.12 4.85 -6.32
N ILE A 344 -11.85 5.11 -6.01
CA ILE A 344 -11.46 6.01 -4.92
C ILE A 344 -11.97 7.43 -5.18
N LYS A 345 -11.81 7.95 -6.40
CA LYS A 345 -12.27 9.31 -6.77
C LYS A 345 -13.79 9.48 -6.71
N HIS A 346 -14.56 8.47 -7.10
CA HIS A 346 -16.03 8.52 -7.08
C HIS A 346 -16.68 8.01 -5.79
N SER A 347 -15.90 7.44 -4.86
CA SER A 347 -16.38 7.05 -3.53
C SER A 347 -16.56 8.23 -2.57
N ASN A 348 -16.16 9.44 -2.97
CA ASN A 348 -16.28 10.63 -2.12
C ASN A 348 -17.72 11.14 -2.10
N ILE A 349 -18.49 10.75 -1.08
CA ILE A 349 -19.84 11.25 -0.82
C ILE A 349 -19.70 12.66 -0.23
N SER A 350 -19.85 13.69 -1.06
CA SER A 350 -19.94 15.07 -0.58
C SER A 350 -21.33 15.31 0.00
N TYR A 351 -21.43 15.45 1.32
CA TYR A 351 -22.65 15.87 1.98
C TYR A 351 -22.77 17.39 1.89
N ASN A 352 -23.75 17.86 1.12
CA ASN A 352 -24.14 19.26 1.11
C ASN A 352 -25.35 19.38 2.05
N PHE A 353 -25.11 19.77 3.31
CA PHE A 353 -26.17 20.12 4.25
C PHE A 353 -26.54 21.58 3.96
N GLY A 354 -27.60 21.77 3.17
CA GLY A 354 -28.22 23.07 2.96
C GLY A 354 -29.18 23.45 4.07
#